data_AF-A0A7K7F8E7-F1
#
_entry.id   AF-A0A7K7F8E7-F1
#
_cell.length_a   1.000
_cell.length_b   1.000
_cell.length_c   1.000
_cell.angle_alpha   90.00
_cell.angle_beta   90.00
_cell.angle_gamma   90.00
#
_symmetry.space_group_name_H-M   'P 1'
#
loop_
_entity.id
_entity.type
_entity.pdbx_description
1 polymer ?
#
loop_
_entity_poly.entity_id
_entity_poly.type
_entity_poly.pdbx_seq_one_letter_code
_entity_poly.pdbx_strand_id
1 'polypeptide(L)'
;QDKEKLEIRKLNDPPSAEMVRDMIKYARNVIEEFRRAKHYKYILCLTICEFSLDKMGAVFEDSNVYMLHMMYQAMGVCLYVQDWEGALRYGQKIIRPYSKHYPSYSLNVASMWLKLGRLYMALENRPAGVKALKK
;
A
#
# COMPACT_ATOMS: atom_id res chain seq x y z
N GLN A 1 6.46 -19.59 0.81
CA GLN A 1 6.66 -18.35 0.03
C GLN A 1 5.34 -17.66 -0.37
N ASP A 2 4.29 -18.35 -0.86
CA ASP A 2 3.02 -17.65 -1.19
C ASP A 2 2.08 -17.41 0.00
N LYS A 3 2.10 -18.27 1.02
CA LYS A 3 1.26 -18.10 2.23
C LYS A 3 1.64 -16.86 3.06
N GLU A 4 2.91 -16.45 3.07
CA GLU A 4 3.39 -15.28 3.82
C GLU A 4 2.93 -13.96 3.19
N LYS A 5 2.48 -13.97 1.93
CA LYS A 5 1.99 -12.78 1.24
C LYS A 5 0.52 -12.49 1.53
N LEU A 6 -0.22 -13.49 2.01
CA LEU A 6 -1.65 -13.41 2.32
C LEU A 6 -1.88 -13.39 3.84
N GLU A 7 -1.22 -12.48 4.54
CA GLU A 7 -1.41 -12.33 5.99
C GLU A 7 -2.88 -11.95 6.30
N ILE A 8 -3.51 -12.74 7.16
CA ILE A 8 -4.90 -12.60 7.61
C ILE A 8 -4.88 -12.02 9.03
N ARG A 9 -5.84 -11.15 9.33
CA ARG A 9 -5.94 -10.50 10.63
C ARG A 9 -6.14 -11.52 11.74
N LYS A 10 -5.33 -11.42 12.79
CA LYS A 10 -5.47 -12.27 13.99
C LYS A 10 -6.58 -11.74 14.89
N LEU A 11 -7.82 -12.09 14.54
CA LEU A 11 -9.01 -11.78 15.32
C LEU A 11 -9.25 -12.84 16.42
N ASN A 12 -10.01 -12.47 17.44
CA ASN A 12 -10.46 -13.42 18.47
C ASN A 12 -11.22 -14.60 17.85
N ASP A 13 -12.06 -14.31 16.86
CA ASP A 13 -12.67 -15.29 15.97
C ASP A 13 -11.99 -15.22 14.60
N PRO A 14 -11.21 -16.24 14.20
CA PRO A 14 -10.50 -16.21 12.93
C PRO A 14 -11.47 -16.20 11.74
N PRO A 15 -11.20 -15.42 10.68
CA PRO A 15 -12.03 -15.41 9.48
C PRO A 15 -12.17 -16.82 8.87
N SER A 16 -13.39 -17.16 8.43
CA SER A 16 -13.62 -18.44 7.76
C SER A 16 -12.85 -18.52 6.44
N ALA A 17 -12.48 -19.74 6.01
CA ALA A 17 -11.77 -19.93 4.75
C ALA A 17 -12.56 -19.42 3.53
N GLU A 18 -13.89 -19.44 3.60
CA GLU A 18 -14.78 -18.88 2.58
C GLU A 18 -14.69 -17.35 2.53
N MET A 19 -14.77 -16.69 3.69
CA MET A 19 -14.62 -15.24 3.80
C MET A 19 -13.28 -14.76 3.23
N VAL A 20 -12.20 -15.48 3.50
CA VAL A 20 -10.87 -15.18 2.94
C VAL A 20 -10.87 -15.31 1.41
N ARG A 21 -11.44 -16.39 0.86
CA ARG A 21 -11.51 -16.58 -0.60
C ARG A 21 -12.32 -15.47 -1.28
N ASP A 22 -13.43 -15.09 -0.70
CA ASP A 22 -14.28 -14.03 -1.27
C ASP A 22 -13.62 -12.66 -1.13
N MET A 23 -12.88 -12.40 -0.05
CA MET A 23 -12.08 -11.18 0.06
C MET A 23 -10.95 -11.14 -0.97
N ILE A 24 -10.31 -12.27 -1.28
CA ILE A 24 -9.30 -12.34 -2.36
C ILE A 24 -9.93 -12.01 -3.72
N LYS A 25 -11.13 -12.54 -4.01
CA LYS A 25 -11.86 -12.20 -5.24
C LYS A 25 -12.20 -10.70 -5.28
N TYR A 26 -12.70 -10.16 -4.16
CA TYR A 26 -12.99 -8.73 -4.04
C TYR A 26 -11.75 -7.87 -4.31
N ALA A 27 -10.62 -8.19 -3.68
CA ALA A 27 -9.36 -7.47 -3.86
C ALA A 27 -8.90 -7.45 -5.33
N ARG A 28 -8.98 -8.58 -6.04
CA ARG A 28 -8.65 -8.67 -7.46
C ARG A 28 -9.57 -7.80 -8.32
N ASN A 29 -10.87 -7.81 -8.03
CA ASN A 29 -11.85 -7.01 -8.76
C ASN A 29 -11.60 -5.51 -8.56
N VAL A 30 -11.33 -5.08 -7.33
CA VAL A 30 -11.00 -3.68 -7.01
C VAL A 30 -9.73 -3.22 -7.73
N ILE A 31 -8.68 -4.05 -7.77
CA ILE A 31 -7.44 -3.70 -8.47
C ILE A 31 -7.71 -3.45 -9.96
N GLU A 32 -8.53 -4.30 -10.59
CA GLU A 32 -8.93 -4.13 -11.98
C GLU A 32 -9.83 -2.90 -12.18
N GLU A 33 -10.75 -2.64 -11.25
CA GLU A 33 -11.60 -1.45 -11.27
C GLU A 33 -10.77 -0.17 -11.17
N PHE A 34 -9.83 -0.10 -10.22
CA PHE A 34 -8.89 1.02 -10.07
C PHE A 34 -8.07 1.22 -11.34
N ARG A 35 -7.58 0.12 -11.95
CA ARG A 35 -6.82 0.15 -13.20
C ARG A 35 -7.61 0.77 -14.35
N ARG A 36 -8.93 0.62 -14.39
CA ARG A 36 -9.82 1.25 -15.37
C ARG A 36 -10.13 2.70 -15.02
N ALA A 37 -10.42 2.97 -13.75
CA ALA A 37 -10.82 4.29 -13.26
C ALA A 37 -9.72 5.35 -13.37
N LYS A 38 -8.45 4.95 -13.19
CA LYS A 38 -7.29 5.87 -13.23
C LYS A 38 -7.17 6.69 -14.52
N HIS A 39 -7.79 6.24 -15.62
CA HIS A 39 -7.73 6.90 -16.92
C HIS A 39 -8.74 8.06 -17.08
N TYR A 40 -9.77 8.12 -16.23
CA TYR A 40 -10.89 9.05 -16.45
C TYR A 40 -11.31 9.84 -15.20
N LYS A 41 -11.05 9.35 -13.98
CA LYS A 41 -11.54 9.98 -12.73
C LYS A 41 -10.56 9.84 -11.57
N TYR A 42 -9.49 10.64 -11.59
CA TYR A 42 -8.44 10.57 -10.59
C TYR A 42 -8.90 10.89 -9.15
N ILE A 43 -9.81 11.86 -8.99
CA ILE A 43 -10.37 12.23 -7.67
C ILE A 43 -11.12 11.05 -7.05
N LEU A 44 -11.85 10.27 -7.86
CA LEU A 44 -12.59 9.09 -7.38
C LEU A 44 -11.65 7.93 -6.96
N CYS A 45 -10.42 7.90 -7.50
CA CYS A 45 -9.47 6.83 -7.25
C CYS A 45 -9.01 6.77 -5.79
N LEU A 46 -8.91 7.91 -5.09
CA LEU A 46 -8.57 7.91 -3.66
C LEU A 46 -9.68 7.27 -2.84
N THR A 47 -10.94 7.63 -3.11
CA THR A 47 -12.11 7.07 -2.43
C THR A 47 -12.23 5.56 -2.64
N ILE A 48 -11.97 5.07 -3.87
CA ILE A 48 -11.89 3.64 -4.15
C ILE A 48 -10.82 2.98 -3.27
N CYS A 49 -9.63 3.57 -3.19
CA CYS A 49 -8.55 3.01 -2.37
C CYS A 49 -8.92 2.96 -0.89
N GLU A 50 -9.42 4.05 -0.32
CA GLU A 50 -9.76 4.14 1.10
C GLU A 50 -10.88 3.17 1.48
N PHE A 51 -11.96 3.14 0.69
CA PHE A 51 -13.06 2.22 0.94
C PHE A 51 -12.63 0.75 0.82
N SER A 52 -11.79 0.43 -0.17
CA SER A 52 -11.28 -0.92 -0.33
C SER A 52 -10.29 -1.32 0.77
N LEU A 53 -9.45 -0.40 1.23
CA LEU A 53 -8.55 -0.62 2.36
C LEU A 53 -9.33 -0.90 3.65
N ASP A 54 -10.39 -0.14 3.92
CA ASP A 54 -11.25 -0.36 5.09
C ASP A 54 -11.92 -1.74 5.03
N LYS A 55 -12.57 -2.05 3.90
CA LYS A 55 -13.25 -3.33 3.71
C LYS A 55 -12.31 -4.54 3.77
N MET A 56 -11.16 -4.46 3.11
CA MET A 56 -10.17 -5.54 3.15
C MET A 56 -9.51 -5.64 4.52
N GLY A 57 -9.31 -4.52 5.21
CA GLY A 57 -8.74 -4.47 6.56
C GLY A 57 -9.54 -5.24 7.60
N ALA A 58 -10.84 -5.48 7.37
CA ALA A 58 -11.62 -6.37 8.23
C ALA A 58 -11.12 -7.83 8.24
N VAL A 59 -10.41 -8.27 7.19
CA VAL A 59 -9.96 -9.66 7.01
C VAL A 59 -8.44 -9.76 6.86
N PHE A 60 -7.80 -8.84 6.15
CA PHE A 60 -6.37 -8.87 5.86
C PHE A 60 -5.59 -7.98 6.84
N GLU A 61 -4.36 -8.41 7.16
CA GLU A 61 -3.39 -7.56 7.84
C GLU A 61 -2.86 -6.48 6.89
N ASP A 62 -2.37 -5.36 7.45
CA ASP A 62 -1.79 -4.25 6.68
C ASP A 62 -0.60 -4.68 5.80
N SER A 63 0.10 -5.74 6.20
CA SER A 63 1.21 -6.38 5.50
C SER A 63 0.77 -7.27 4.32
N ASN A 64 -0.52 -7.55 4.17
CA ASN A 64 -1.05 -8.37 3.08
C ASN A 64 -0.79 -7.70 1.72
N VAL A 65 -0.41 -8.47 0.70
CA VAL A 65 -0.05 -7.91 -0.61
C VAL A 65 -1.19 -7.14 -1.29
N TYR A 66 -2.46 -7.48 -1.03
CA TYR A 66 -3.60 -6.73 -1.55
C TYR A 66 -3.77 -5.38 -0.86
N MET A 67 -3.58 -5.35 0.47
CA MET A 67 -3.55 -4.10 1.24
C MET A 67 -2.41 -3.20 0.76
N LEU A 68 -1.20 -3.76 0.65
CA LEU A 68 -0.04 -3.04 0.15
C LEU A 68 -0.20 -2.53 -1.28
N HIS A 69 -0.88 -3.28 -2.15
CA HIS A 69 -1.18 -2.82 -3.50
C HIS A 69 -2.07 -1.58 -3.46
N MET A 70 -3.17 -1.62 -2.71
CA MET A 70 -4.09 -0.47 -2.63
C MET A 70 -3.46 0.73 -1.92
N MET A 71 -2.64 0.52 -0.88
CA MET A 71 -1.85 1.61 -0.28
C MET A 71 -0.87 2.23 -1.27
N TYR A 72 -0.21 1.42 -2.11
CA TYR A 72 0.69 1.92 -3.15
C TYR A 72 -0.06 2.75 -4.20
N GLN A 73 -1.26 2.31 -4.60
CA GLN A 73 -2.11 3.09 -5.50
C GLN A 73 -2.56 4.40 -4.85
N ALA A 74 -3.01 4.37 -3.59
CA ALA A 74 -3.41 5.55 -2.84
C ALA A 74 -2.26 6.56 -2.69
N MET A 75 -1.03 6.08 -2.43
CA MET A 75 0.17 6.91 -2.43
C MET A 75 0.39 7.59 -3.78
N GLY A 76 0.23 6.85 -4.87
CA GLY A 76 0.28 7.41 -6.23
C GLY A 76 -0.74 8.53 -6.41
N VAL A 77 -1.96 8.31 -5.93
CA VAL A 77 -3.06 9.30 -5.90
C VAL A 77 -2.68 10.57 -5.14
N CYS A 78 -2.23 10.44 -3.90
CA CYS A 78 -1.76 11.56 -3.09
C CYS A 78 -0.64 12.36 -3.79
N LEU A 79 0.34 11.68 -4.41
CA LEU A 79 1.45 12.35 -5.11
C LEU A 79 0.99 13.25 -6.26
N TYR A 80 -0.01 12.81 -7.04
CA TYR A 80 -0.50 13.59 -8.18
C TYR A 80 -1.35 14.79 -7.76
N VAL A 81 -2.16 14.64 -6.71
CA VAL A 81 -2.92 15.77 -6.14
C VAL A 81 -2.08 16.65 -5.22
N GLN A 82 -0.76 16.39 -5.15
CA GLN A 82 0.21 17.13 -4.33
C GLN A 82 -0.07 17.07 -2.81
N ASP A 83 -0.78 16.05 -2.35
CA ASP A 83 -0.90 15.71 -0.93
C ASP A 83 0.36 14.95 -0.48
N TRP A 84 1.43 15.70 -0.21
CA TRP A 84 2.73 15.15 0.19
C TRP A 84 2.66 14.41 1.53
N GLU A 85 1.85 14.89 2.46
CA GLU A 85 1.68 14.26 3.77
C GLU A 85 0.95 12.92 3.64
N GLY A 86 -0.14 12.86 2.87
CA GLY A 86 -0.84 11.61 2.59
C GLY A 86 0.05 10.60 1.89
N ALA A 87 0.81 11.03 0.89
CA ALA A 87 1.78 10.17 0.21
C ALA A 87 2.84 9.63 1.20
N LEU A 88 3.32 10.46 2.12
CA LEU A 88 4.28 10.05 3.14
C LEU A 88 3.66 9.03 4.11
N ARG A 89 2.43 9.27 4.59
CA ARG A 89 1.70 8.35 5.48
C ARG A 89 1.55 6.97 4.87
N TYR A 90 1.14 6.87 3.61
CA TYR A 90 1.05 5.58 2.92
C TYR A 90 2.43 4.94 2.72
N GLY A 91 3.43 5.70 2.24
CA GLY A 91 4.78 5.18 2.04
C GLY A 91 5.40 4.59 3.31
N GLN A 92 5.21 5.22 4.46
CA GLN A 92 5.69 4.72 5.76
C GLN A 92 5.08 3.37 6.16
N LYS A 93 3.79 3.16 5.86
CA LYS A 93 3.11 1.87 6.09
C LYS A 93 3.64 0.78 5.14
N ILE A 94 3.92 1.15 3.88
CA ILE A 94 4.31 0.22 2.82
C ILE A 94 5.74 -0.31 2.99
N ILE A 95 6.71 0.54 3.36
CA ILE A 95 8.14 0.20 3.24
C ILE A 95 8.58 -0.98 4.11
N ARG A 96 7.99 -1.13 5.30
CA ARG A 96 8.34 -2.21 6.23
C ARG A 96 7.90 -3.59 5.68
N PRO A 97 6.62 -3.82 5.31
CA PRO A 97 6.21 -5.06 4.66
C PRO A 97 6.91 -5.31 3.32
N TYR A 98 7.13 -4.27 2.49
CA TYR A 98 7.86 -4.43 1.23
C TYR A 98 9.26 -5.00 1.43
N SER A 99 9.98 -4.54 2.45
CA SER A 99 11.34 -5.03 2.75
C SER A 99 11.37 -6.50 3.21
N LYS A 100 10.23 -7.05 3.64
CA LYS A 100 10.10 -8.48 3.99
C LYS A 100 9.67 -9.33 2.79
N HIS A 101 8.77 -8.80 1.95
CA HIS A 101 8.18 -9.55 0.83
C HIS A 101 9.07 -9.64 -0.40
N TYR A 102 10.00 -8.68 -0.56
CA TYR A 102 10.94 -8.67 -1.66
C TYR A 102 12.31 -9.24 -1.24
N PRO A 103 13.10 -9.76 -2.20
CA PRO A 103 14.49 -10.16 -1.95
C PRO A 103 15.33 -9.00 -1.39
N SER A 104 16.43 -9.33 -0.71
CA SER A 104 17.34 -8.37 -0.07
C SER A 104 17.82 -7.26 -1.00
N TYR A 105 17.99 -7.56 -2.29
CA TYR A 105 18.30 -6.58 -3.33
C TYR A 105 17.12 -6.47 -4.30
N SER A 106 16.26 -5.49 -4.06
CA SER A 106 15.05 -5.27 -4.86
C SER A 106 14.93 -3.82 -5.28
N LEU A 107 14.83 -3.60 -6.60
CA LEU A 107 14.58 -2.28 -7.17
C LEU A 107 13.25 -1.68 -6.69
N ASN A 108 12.26 -2.51 -6.36
CA ASN A 108 10.99 -2.03 -5.82
C ASN A 108 11.16 -1.45 -4.41
N VAL A 109 12.00 -2.08 -3.58
CA VAL A 109 12.32 -1.58 -2.22
C VAL A 109 13.16 -0.31 -2.31
N ALA A 110 14.19 -0.29 -3.15
CA ALA A 110 15.02 0.89 -3.37
C ALA A 110 14.20 2.08 -3.93
N SER A 111 13.32 1.82 -4.90
CA SER A 111 12.41 2.84 -5.46
C SER A 111 11.49 3.44 -4.39
N MET A 112 10.98 2.62 -3.47
CA MET A 112 10.15 3.10 -2.38
C MET A 112 10.94 3.94 -1.38
N TRP A 113 12.15 3.52 -1.01
CA TRP A 113 13.06 4.34 -0.17
C TRP A 113 13.41 5.68 -0.83
N LEU A 114 13.64 5.69 -2.15
CA LEU A 114 13.89 6.92 -2.89
C LEU A 114 12.69 7.87 -2.87
N LYS A 115 11.47 7.36 -3.08
CA LYS A 115 10.22 8.15 -2.99
C LYS A 115 10.04 8.74 -1.60
N LEU A 116 10.20 7.92 -0.56
CA LEU A 116 10.12 8.36 0.84
C LEU A 116 11.19 9.41 1.17
N GLY A 117 12.42 9.19 0.74
CA GLY A 117 13.52 10.12 0.93
C GLY A 117 13.21 11.49 0.33
N ARG A 118 12.69 11.53 -0.91
CA ARG A 118 12.26 12.77 -1.56
C ARG A 118 11.09 13.44 -0.84
N LEU A 119 10.10 12.67 -0.39
CA LEU A 119 8.96 13.20 0.37
C LEU A 119 9.40 13.84 1.70
N TYR A 120 10.28 13.18 2.45
CA TYR A 120 10.84 13.76 3.68
C TYR A 120 11.62 15.04 3.41
N MET A 121 12.38 15.11 2.33
CA MET A 121 13.10 16.33 1.95
C MET A 121 12.14 17.46 1.58
N ALA A 122 11.05 17.15 0.86
CA ALA A 122 10.02 18.12 0.48
C ALA A 122 9.24 18.66 1.69
N LEU A 123 9.04 17.83 2.71
CA LEU A 123 8.39 18.19 3.98
C LEU A 123 9.38 18.69 5.05
N GLU A 124 10.56 19.17 4.62
CA GLU A 124 11.61 19.74 5.46
C GLU A 124 12.18 18.83 6.56
N ASN A 125 11.85 17.54 6.56
CA ASN A 125 12.42 16.54 7.47
C ASN A 125 13.72 15.97 6.90
N ARG A 126 14.73 16.84 6.80
CA ARG A 126 16.04 16.53 6.24
C ARG A 126 16.74 15.32 6.90
N PRO A 127 16.72 15.13 8.24
CA PRO A 127 17.36 13.96 8.85
C PRO A 127 16.75 12.63 8.39
N ALA A 128 15.41 12.54 8.34
CA ALA A 128 14.73 11.34 7.85
C ALA A 128 14.94 11.13 6.35
N GLY A 129 14.94 12.22 5.56
CA GLY A 129 15.20 12.19 4.13
C GLY A 129 16.55 11.60 3.79
N VAL A 130 17.63 12.11 4.40
CA VAL A 130 18.99 11.60 4.19
C VAL A 130 19.11 10.14 4.60
N LYS A 131 18.48 9.73 5.71
CA LYS A 131 18.48 8.33 6.16
C LYS A 131 17.80 7.40 5.15
N ALA A 132 16.67 7.83 4.57
CA ALA A 132 15.95 7.06 3.56
C ALA A 132 16.71 6.98 2.22
N LEU A 133 17.36 8.06 1.78
CA LEU A 133 18.12 8.10 0.53
C LEU A 133 19.40 7.26 0.54
N LYS A 134 19.88 6.84 1.72
CA LYS A 134 21.05 5.98 1.92
C LYS A 134 20.71 4.49 2.01
N LYS A 135 19.43 4.12 1.92
CA LYS A 135 18.95 2.72 1.94
C LYS A 135 18.96 2.12 0.54
#